data_AF-M5RZR6-F1
#
_entry.id   AF-M5RZR6-F1
#
_cell.length_a   1.000
_cell.length_b   1.000
_cell.length_c   1.000
_cell.angle_alpha   90.00
_cell.angle_beta   90.00
_cell.angle_gamma   90.00
#
_symmetry.space_group_name_H-M   'P 1'
#
loop_
_entity.id
_entity.type
_entity.pdbx_description
1 polymer ?
#
loop_
_entity_poly.entity_id
_entity_poly.type
_entity_poly.pdbx_seq_one_letter_code
_entity_poly.pdbx_strand_id
1 'polypeptide(L)'
;MADWLDREIWKRQGTGEFRLPIPADTLISDAPDEIWPGLMPCDLLPLLGDADGNWVCVRADANNQMAEIVQWFHGGGDWMPWGKRLADAIVFEAVVERLPGPRRRLAIPAENPKQNFDPLNDPFVHWAFEHQSKAIRELLAEQTGAQESAEVLLREDIACEAVRCELVQDAMHQPWADRINSKFANQIGLSWNDCVSWMFDGARMPEDAWDLIKENRKLSDHDRGQQDWQAVESHCRAVIDATDDSTRQIAWAWDLLGYAIERRGDSSAAIETYQQGAIASSFTDQAVRMNSHWMQKDAAKFSVARLQKLDPNRVADSKYLSSLLANNNSSFRQQVVEYWIDQANQATSEVERHERLMRAGWDVGVDSFARYSTLLDRVAEAAEAAGQHARATLAKTHRRCLRNRYGV
;
A
#
# COMPACT_ATOMS: atom_id res chain seq x y z
N MET A 1 17.71 1.64 -14.82
CA MET A 1 18.44 0.81 -13.84
C MET A 1 19.87 0.52 -14.29
N ALA A 2 20.12 0.15 -15.56
CA ALA A 2 21.49 0.02 -16.08
C ALA A 2 22.34 1.28 -15.81
N ASP A 3 21.85 2.47 -16.21
CA ASP A 3 22.58 3.73 -15.98
C ASP A 3 22.89 4.03 -14.50
N TRP A 4 22.00 3.65 -13.57
CA TRP A 4 22.22 3.77 -12.12
C TRP A 4 23.43 2.96 -11.65
N LEU A 5 23.60 1.76 -12.22
CA LEU A 5 24.73 0.87 -11.96
C LEU A 5 26.00 1.36 -12.67
N ASP A 6 25.89 1.70 -13.96
CA ASP A 6 27.01 2.10 -14.82
C ASP A 6 27.69 3.39 -14.34
N ARG A 7 26.90 4.37 -13.87
CA ARG A 7 27.41 5.62 -13.28
C ARG A 7 27.76 5.50 -11.79
N GLU A 8 27.65 4.28 -11.25
CA GLU A 8 27.92 3.96 -9.85
C GLU A 8 27.15 4.85 -8.86
N ILE A 9 25.93 5.27 -9.20
CA ILE A 9 25.12 6.13 -8.34
C ILE A 9 24.79 5.40 -7.02
N TRP A 10 24.60 4.08 -7.08
CA TRP A 10 24.43 3.20 -5.93
C TRP A 10 25.58 3.23 -4.92
N LYS A 11 26.79 3.70 -5.29
CA LYS A 11 27.90 3.87 -4.35
C LYS A 11 27.86 5.19 -3.59
N ARG A 12 26.95 6.08 -3.95
CA ARG A 12 26.75 7.37 -3.29
C ARG A 12 25.68 7.23 -2.20
N GLN A 13 25.59 8.24 -1.36
CA GLN A 13 24.56 8.35 -0.35
C GLN A 13 23.63 9.51 -0.71
N GLY A 14 22.32 9.28 -0.60
CA GLY A 14 21.31 10.33 -0.74
C GLY A 14 21.14 11.12 0.56
N THR A 15 20.21 12.06 0.53
CA THR A 15 19.79 12.91 1.65
C THR A 15 18.29 12.83 1.92
N GLY A 16 17.53 12.18 1.02
CA GLY A 16 16.10 11.89 1.19
C GLY A 16 15.80 10.76 2.19
N GLU A 17 14.56 10.31 2.21
CA GLU A 17 14.09 9.23 3.09
C GLU A 17 14.82 7.93 2.74
N PHE A 18 14.75 7.50 1.48
CA PHE A 18 15.41 6.29 0.97
C PHE A 18 16.84 6.57 0.49
N ARG A 19 17.70 6.99 1.42
CA ARG A 19 19.06 7.46 1.14
C ARG A 19 20.15 6.38 1.05
N LEU A 20 19.83 5.14 1.41
CA LEU A 20 20.82 4.06 1.51
C LEU A 20 20.64 3.04 0.38
N PRO A 21 21.47 3.06 -0.67
CA PRO A 21 21.46 2.00 -1.66
C PRO A 21 21.95 0.70 -1.07
N ILE A 22 21.36 -0.40 -1.50
CA ILE A 22 21.82 -1.73 -1.13
C ILE A 22 22.95 -2.14 -2.09
N PRO A 23 24.14 -2.49 -1.57
CA PRO A 23 25.24 -2.94 -2.41
C PRO A 23 24.90 -4.18 -3.23
N ALA A 24 25.43 -4.26 -4.46
CA ALA A 24 25.14 -5.38 -5.37
C ALA A 24 25.63 -6.73 -4.82
N ASP A 25 26.77 -6.75 -4.13
CA ASP A 25 27.33 -7.92 -3.44
C ASP A 25 26.42 -8.40 -2.30
N THR A 26 25.78 -7.48 -1.58
CA THR A 26 24.75 -7.81 -0.59
C THR A 26 23.53 -8.45 -1.27
N LEU A 27 23.02 -7.86 -2.35
CA LEU A 27 21.83 -8.38 -3.05
C LEU A 27 22.02 -9.78 -3.65
N ILE A 28 23.23 -10.11 -4.10
CA ILE A 28 23.56 -11.45 -4.65
C ILE A 28 24.03 -12.45 -3.58
N SER A 29 24.13 -12.03 -2.32
CA SER A 29 24.50 -12.93 -1.23
C SER A 29 23.45 -14.04 -1.04
N ASP A 30 23.84 -15.13 -0.36
CA ASP A 30 22.97 -16.29 -0.22
C ASP A 30 21.66 -15.99 0.54
N ALA A 31 21.75 -15.10 1.54
CA ALA A 31 20.67 -14.68 2.41
C ALA A 31 20.83 -13.19 2.81
N PRO A 32 20.47 -12.24 1.93
CA PRO A 32 20.62 -10.80 2.20
C PRO A 32 19.77 -10.37 3.41
N ASP A 33 20.28 -9.45 4.23
CA ASP A 33 19.60 -8.97 5.45
C ASP A 33 18.37 -8.08 5.14
N GLU A 34 18.41 -7.40 4.01
CA GLU A 34 17.39 -6.46 3.53
C GLU A 34 16.13 -7.17 3.02
N ILE A 35 16.24 -8.44 2.63
CA ILE A 35 15.08 -9.26 2.32
C ILE A 35 14.40 -9.70 3.62
N TRP A 36 13.12 -9.37 3.80
CA TRP A 36 12.36 -9.73 5.01
C TRP A 36 11.41 -10.88 4.68
N PRO A 37 11.86 -12.15 4.80
CA PRO A 37 11.11 -13.29 4.27
C PRO A 37 9.79 -13.49 5.03
N GLY A 38 8.72 -13.76 4.29
CA GLY A 38 7.36 -13.91 4.82
C GLY A 38 6.62 -12.59 4.97
N LEU A 39 7.28 -11.52 5.43
CA LEU A 39 6.66 -10.19 5.54
C LEU A 39 6.62 -9.45 4.20
N MET A 40 7.72 -9.52 3.44
CA MET A 40 7.82 -8.97 2.10
C MET A 40 7.34 -10.01 1.08
N PRO A 41 6.49 -9.64 0.10
CA PRO A 41 6.19 -10.48 -1.05
C PRO A 41 7.47 -10.98 -1.72
N CYS A 42 7.54 -12.27 -2.04
CA CYS A 42 8.77 -12.89 -2.57
C CYS A 42 9.02 -12.64 -4.07
N ASP A 43 8.33 -11.66 -4.64
CA ASP A 43 8.58 -11.11 -5.97
C ASP A 43 9.23 -9.72 -5.91
N LEU A 44 9.54 -9.22 -4.72
CA LEU A 44 10.23 -7.95 -4.49
C LEU A 44 11.72 -8.14 -4.22
N LEU A 45 12.53 -7.25 -4.80
CA LEU A 45 13.95 -7.10 -4.52
C LEU A 45 14.21 -5.68 -4.00
N PRO A 46 14.63 -5.51 -2.74
CA PRO A 46 14.99 -4.20 -2.19
C PRO A 46 16.12 -3.52 -2.99
N LEU A 47 16.07 -2.20 -3.14
CA LEU A 47 17.09 -1.40 -3.82
C LEU A 47 17.62 -0.23 -2.97
N LEU A 48 16.72 0.51 -2.33
CA LEU A 48 17.05 1.64 -1.44
C LEU A 48 16.34 1.47 -0.10
N GLY A 49 17.00 1.84 1.00
CA GLY A 49 16.44 1.82 2.36
C GLY A 49 16.55 3.16 3.08
N ASP A 50 15.81 3.29 4.18
CA ASP A 50 15.73 4.50 5.02
C ASP A 50 16.45 4.40 6.39
N ALA A 51 17.10 3.26 6.65
CA ALA A 51 17.71 2.83 7.92
C ALA A 51 16.73 2.30 8.98
N ASP A 52 15.43 2.53 8.81
CA ASP A 52 14.38 2.07 9.74
C ASP A 52 13.69 0.78 9.25
N GLY A 53 14.17 0.22 8.14
CA GLY A 53 13.70 -1.03 7.56
C GLY A 53 12.60 -0.85 6.52
N ASN A 54 12.27 0.38 6.10
CA ASN A 54 11.43 0.56 4.91
C ASN A 54 12.31 0.48 3.65
N TRP A 55 11.71 0.02 2.56
CA TRP A 55 12.44 -0.24 1.32
C TRP A 55 11.71 0.33 0.11
N VAL A 56 12.47 0.88 -0.83
CA VAL A 56 12.07 0.97 -2.24
C VAL A 56 12.58 -0.29 -2.92
N CYS A 57 11.65 -1.12 -3.37
CA CYS A 57 11.90 -2.39 -4.01
C CYS A 57 11.61 -2.30 -5.51
N VAL A 58 12.20 -3.21 -6.28
CA VAL A 58 11.75 -3.54 -7.63
C VAL A 58 11.01 -4.87 -7.63
N ARG A 59 9.91 -4.96 -8.36
CA ARG A 59 9.09 -6.17 -8.49
C ARG A 59 9.38 -6.89 -9.81
N ALA A 60 9.57 -8.20 -9.73
CA ALA A 60 9.66 -9.06 -10.90
C ALA A 60 8.26 -9.43 -11.44
N ASP A 61 8.04 -9.30 -12.75
CA ASP A 61 6.80 -9.69 -13.41
C ASP A 61 6.83 -11.15 -13.94
N ALA A 62 5.73 -11.58 -14.56
CA ALA A 62 5.61 -12.91 -15.16
C ALA A 62 6.52 -13.12 -16.39
N ASN A 63 7.05 -12.05 -16.97
CA ASN A 63 7.95 -12.07 -18.14
C ASN A 63 9.43 -11.98 -17.74
N ASN A 64 9.75 -12.20 -16.45
CA ASN A 64 11.09 -12.06 -15.89
C ASN A 64 11.66 -10.64 -16.01
N GLN A 65 10.81 -9.63 -16.12
CA GLN A 65 11.20 -8.22 -16.16
C GLN A 65 11.06 -7.59 -14.78
N MET A 66 11.96 -6.65 -14.50
CA MET A 66 11.88 -5.75 -13.36
C MET A 66 10.95 -4.60 -13.71
N ALA A 67 9.64 -4.79 -13.49
CA ALA A 67 8.60 -4.04 -14.18
C ALA A 67 7.98 -2.90 -13.35
N GLU A 68 8.18 -2.90 -12.04
CA GLU A 68 7.55 -1.95 -11.13
C GLU A 68 8.46 -1.63 -9.95
N ILE A 69 8.42 -0.38 -9.51
CA ILE A 69 9.02 0.07 -8.26
C ILE A 69 7.92 0.16 -7.21
N VAL A 70 8.20 -0.38 -6.04
CA VAL A 70 7.25 -0.51 -4.94
C VAL A 70 7.89 0.04 -3.68
N GLN A 71 7.20 0.93 -2.99
CA GLN A 71 7.53 1.23 -1.60
C GLN A 71 6.95 0.14 -0.71
N TRP A 72 7.78 -0.47 0.12
CA TRP A 72 7.40 -1.45 1.13
C TRP A 72 7.72 -0.94 2.53
N PHE A 73 6.79 -1.16 3.45
CA PHE A 73 6.83 -0.63 4.81
C PHE A 73 6.92 -1.74 5.86
N HIS A 74 7.90 -1.62 6.77
CA HIS A 74 8.17 -2.67 7.76
C HIS A 74 7.10 -2.79 8.84
N GLY A 75 6.42 -1.69 9.19
CA GLY A 75 5.48 -1.61 10.31
C GLY A 75 4.20 -2.43 10.16
N GLY A 76 3.98 -3.05 8.99
CA GLY A 76 2.83 -3.90 8.71
C GLY A 76 3.00 -4.84 7.51
N GLY A 77 4.08 -4.70 6.74
CA GLY A 77 4.25 -5.39 5.46
C GLY A 77 3.48 -4.72 4.32
N ASP A 78 2.89 -3.55 4.57
CA ASP A 78 2.14 -2.77 3.60
C ASP A 78 3.05 -2.31 2.46
N TRP A 79 2.47 -2.14 1.27
CA TRP A 79 3.21 -1.68 0.12
C TRP A 79 2.34 -0.88 -0.85
N MET A 80 3.00 -0.05 -1.66
CA MET A 80 2.36 0.82 -2.65
C MET A 80 3.23 0.96 -3.90
N PRO A 81 2.66 0.85 -5.11
CA PRO A 81 3.37 1.16 -6.35
C PRO A 81 3.84 2.61 -6.41
N TRP A 82 5.10 2.81 -6.77
CA TRP A 82 5.76 4.10 -6.96
C TRP A 82 6.21 4.32 -8.43
N GLY A 83 5.62 3.58 -9.36
CA GLY A 83 5.85 3.71 -10.80
C GLY A 83 6.67 2.57 -11.39
N LYS A 84 7.16 2.75 -12.62
CA LYS A 84 7.84 1.69 -13.40
C LYS A 84 9.37 1.79 -13.35
N ARG A 85 9.91 2.97 -13.06
CA ARG A 85 11.36 3.24 -13.08
C ARG A 85 11.82 3.78 -11.73
N LEU A 86 13.03 3.41 -11.32
CA LEU A 86 13.65 3.93 -10.09
C LEU A 86 13.73 5.47 -10.08
N ALA A 87 13.96 6.09 -11.24
CA ALA A 87 13.96 7.54 -11.38
C ALA A 87 12.58 8.15 -11.06
N ASP A 88 11.47 7.48 -11.40
CA ASP A 88 10.11 7.98 -11.14
C ASP A 88 9.81 7.95 -9.64
N ALA A 89 10.21 6.86 -8.98
CA ALA A 89 10.11 6.71 -7.53
C ALA A 89 10.93 7.77 -6.77
N ILE A 90 12.18 8.06 -7.21
CA ILE A 90 13.01 9.10 -6.59
C ILE A 90 12.44 10.50 -6.86
N VAL A 91 11.91 10.77 -8.06
CA VAL A 91 11.22 12.04 -8.35
C VAL A 91 10.02 12.22 -7.44
N PHE A 92 9.16 11.20 -7.34
CA PHE A 92 8.00 11.23 -6.45
C PHE A 92 8.42 11.46 -5.01
N GLU A 93 9.40 10.71 -4.50
CA GLU A 93 9.97 10.89 -3.17
C GLU A 93 10.42 12.35 -2.96
N ALA A 94 11.11 12.95 -3.91
CA ALA A 94 11.64 14.31 -3.78
C ALA A 94 10.54 15.39 -3.69
N VAL A 95 9.37 15.15 -4.28
CA VAL A 95 8.31 16.17 -4.42
C VAL A 95 7.03 15.84 -3.65
N VAL A 96 6.90 14.65 -3.03
CA VAL A 96 5.67 14.22 -2.33
C VAL A 96 5.26 15.21 -1.22
N GLU A 97 6.22 15.87 -0.57
CA GLU A 97 5.97 16.91 0.44
C GLU A 97 5.50 18.25 -0.14
N ARG A 98 5.24 18.32 -1.44
CA ARG A 98 4.62 19.47 -2.10
C ARG A 98 3.21 19.15 -2.57
N LEU A 99 2.82 17.87 -2.57
CA LEU A 99 1.48 17.42 -2.94
C LEU A 99 0.45 17.84 -1.88
N PRO A 100 -0.84 17.94 -2.29
CA PRO A 100 -1.91 18.33 -1.38
C PRO A 100 -2.20 17.21 -0.36
N GLY A 101 -3.02 17.54 0.65
CA GLY A 101 -3.43 16.62 1.70
C GLY A 101 -2.53 16.60 2.95
N PRO A 102 -2.99 15.91 4.00
CA PRO A 102 -2.31 15.85 5.31
C PRO A 102 -1.06 14.97 5.31
N ARG A 103 -0.81 14.21 4.23
CA ARG A 103 0.35 13.31 4.06
C ARG A 103 0.48 12.34 5.22
N ARG A 104 -0.61 11.67 5.55
CA ARG A 104 -0.62 10.71 6.66
C ARG A 104 0.33 9.58 6.32
N ARG A 105 1.25 9.29 7.23
CA ARG A 105 2.16 8.14 7.12
C ARG A 105 1.49 6.91 7.76
N LEU A 106 1.91 5.72 7.34
CA LEU A 106 1.44 4.45 7.93
C LEU A 106 1.86 4.30 9.40
N ALA A 107 2.97 4.96 9.79
CA ALA A 107 3.42 5.08 11.16
C ALA A 107 3.98 6.49 11.41
N ILE A 108 3.92 6.95 12.65
CA ILE A 108 4.63 8.17 13.08
C ILE A 108 6.11 7.78 13.23
N PRO A 109 7.03 8.31 12.42
CA PRO A 109 8.44 7.95 12.54
C PRO A 109 9.03 8.57 13.81
N ALA A 110 10.01 7.91 14.41
CA ALA A 110 10.70 8.42 15.61
C ALA A 110 11.50 9.70 15.31
N GLU A 111 12.05 9.79 14.10
CA GLU A 111 12.79 10.94 13.59
C GLU A 111 12.17 11.38 12.25
N ASN A 112 12.38 12.64 11.85
CA ASN A 112 11.98 13.07 10.51
C ASN A 112 13.03 12.57 9.51
N PRO A 113 12.72 11.61 8.62
CA PRO A 113 13.72 11.03 7.72
C PRO A 113 14.25 12.04 6.68
N LYS A 114 13.56 13.18 6.51
CA LYS A 114 13.95 14.27 5.60
C LYS A 114 14.47 15.51 6.29
N GLN A 115 14.86 15.42 7.58
CA GLN A 115 15.32 16.58 8.34
C GLN A 115 16.45 17.38 7.65
N ASN A 116 17.33 16.71 6.91
CA ASN A 116 18.45 17.31 6.18
C ASN A 116 18.34 17.12 4.66
N PHE A 117 17.12 16.94 4.14
CA PHE A 117 16.91 16.70 2.72
C PHE A 117 17.18 17.97 1.91
N ASP A 118 18.17 17.91 1.02
CA ASP A 118 18.51 18.99 0.09
C ASP A 118 18.40 18.49 -1.35
N PRO A 119 17.19 18.53 -1.94
CA PRO A 119 16.95 17.94 -3.26
C PRO A 119 17.80 18.57 -4.37
N LEU A 120 18.30 19.80 -4.19
CA LEU A 120 19.12 20.49 -5.18
C LEU A 120 20.60 20.12 -5.12
N ASN A 121 21.04 19.40 -4.10
CA ASN A 121 22.41 18.89 -3.96
C ASN A 121 22.45 17.36 -3.79
N ASP A 122 21.29 16.70 -3.80
CA ASP A 122 21.17 15.26 -3.63
C ASP A 122 21.57 14.51 -4.91
N PRO A 123 22.56 13.60 -4.86
CA PRO A 123 23.04 12.90 -6.05
C PRO A 123 21.98 11.98 -6.69
N PHE A 124 21.05 11.43 -5.91
CA PHE A 124 19.99 10.56 -6.41
C PHE A 124 18.93 11.40 -7.11
N VAL A 125 18.55 12.53 -6.51
CA VAL A 125 17.59 13.48 -7.11
C VAL A 125 18.15 14.01 -8.42
N HIS A 126 19.39 14.50 -8.46
CA HIS A 126 20.00 14.94 -9.72
C HIS A 126 19.96 13.88 -10.81
N TRP A 127 20.43 12.66 -10.48
CA TRP A 127 20.41 11.55 -11.41
C TRP A 127 18.98 11.24 -11.90
N ALA A 128 18.01 11.20 -11.00
CA ALA A 128 16.63 10.87 -11.35
C ALA A 128 16.04 11.93 -12.29
N PHE A 129 16.21 13.21 -11.98
CA PHE A 129 15.66 14.32 -12.77
C PHE A 129 16.36 14.49 -14.14
N GLU A 130 17.62 14.08 -14.30
CA GLU A 130 18.29 14.01 -15.62
C GLU A 130 17.57 13.08 -16.60
N HIS A 131 16.84 12.07 -16.10
CA HIS A 131 16.11 11.09 -16.90
C HIS A 131 14.66 11.49 -17.21
N GLN A 132 14.26 12.71 -16.84
CA GLN A 132 12.87 13.15 -16.92
C GLN A 132 12.64 14.25 -17.96
N SER A 133 11.37 14.43 -18.30
CA SER A 133 10.93 15.48 -19.20
C SER A 133 11.26 16.87 -18.65
N LYS A 134 11.13 17.89 -19.50
CA LYS A 134 11.32 19.28 -19.08
C LYS A 134 10.34 19.67 -17.96
N ALA A 135 9.08 19.29 -18.09
CA ALA A 135 8.03 19.62 -17.12
C ALA A 135 8.34 19.06 -15.72
N ILE A 136 8.85 17.83 -15.64
CA ILE A 136 9.28 17.26 -14.36
C ILE A 136 10.50 17.98 -13.81
N ARG A 137 11.48 18.32 -14.64
CA ARG A 137 12.66 19.08 -14.19
C ARG A 137 12.32 20.46 -13.63
N GLU A 138 11.31 21.12 -14.17
CA GLU A 138 10.82 22.40 -13.65
C GLU A 138 10.24 22.27 -12.24
N LEU A 139 9.61 21.14 -11.90
CA LEU A 139 9.13 20.89 -10.52
C LEU A 139 10.25 20.93 -9.48
N LEU A 140 11.50 20.63 -9.83
CA LEU A 140 12.61 20.66 -8.87
C LEU A 140 13.00 22.10 -8.51
N ALA A 141 12.98 23.00 -9.49
CA ALA A 141 13.50 24.36 -9.39
C ALA A 141 12.43 25.40 -9.01
N GLU A 142 11.18 25.16 -9.37
CA GLU A 142 10.10 26.14 -9.22
C GLU A 142 9.22 25.86 -7.99
N GLN A 143 8.67 26.92 -7.41
CA GLN A 143 7.58 26.80 -6.44
C GLN A 143 6.26 26.62 -7.19
N THR A 144 6.06 25.42 -7.74
CA THR A 144 4.79 25.00 -8.35
C THR A 144 3.72 24.79 -7.27
N GLY A 145 2.47 25.11 -7.58
CA GLY A 145 1.35 24.84 -6.67
C GLY A 145 1.21 23.34 -6.38
N ALA A 146 0.63 22.98 -5.23
CA ALA A 146 0.48 21.57 -4.82
C ALA A 146 -0.36 20.76 -5.82
N GLN A 147 -1.50 21.32 -6.23
CA GLN A 147 -2.40 20.70 -7.20
C GLN A 147 -1.74 20.57 -8.58
N GLU A 148 -1.09 21.63 -9.04
CA GLU A 148 -0.39 21.65 -10.32
C GLU A 148 0.77 20.63 -10.35
N SER A 149 1.50 20.49 -9.24
CA SER A 149 2.53 19.46 -9.10
C SER A 149 1.96 18.05 -9.28
N ALA A 150 0.81 17.76 -8.64
CA ALA A 150 0.14 16.48 -8.79
C ALA A 150 -0.30 16.23 -10.24
N GLU A 151 -0.87 17.23 -10.91
CA GLU A 151 -1.29 17.14 -12.31
C GLU A 151 -0.12 16.89 -13.26
N VAL A 152 1.03 17.55 -13.04
CA VAL A 152 2.25 17.33 -13.81
C VAL A 152 2.73 15.88 -13.63
N LEU A 153 2.80 15.36 -12.39
CA LEU A 153 3.22 13.99 -12.14
C LEU A 153 2.29 12.97 -12.82
N LEU A 154 0.97 13.15 -12.73
CA LEU A 154 0.00 12.26 -13.37
C LEU A 154 0.10 12.30 -14.89
N ARG A 155 0.28 13.48 -15.49
CA ARG A 155 0.42 13.64 -16.95
C ARG A 155 1.67 12.95 -17.48
N GLU A 156 2.75 12.95 -16.70
CA GLU A 156 4.05 12.41 -17.09
C GLU A 156 4.26 10.94 -16.62
N ASP A 157 3.20 10.25 -16.18
CA ASP A 157 3.22 8.86 -15.69
C ASP A 157 4.19 8.62 -14.51
N ILE A 158 4.36 9.61 -13.63
CA ILE A 158 5.23 9.52 -12.45
C ILE A 158 4.43 9.07 -11.23
N ALA A 159 4.69 7.84 -10.78
CA ALA A 159 4.15 7.26 -9.54
C ALA A 159 2.62 7.46 -9.39
N CYS A 160 1.86 7.25 -10.47
CA CYS A 160 0.46 7.66 -10.56
C CYS A 160 -0.42 7.13 -9.42
N GLU A 161 -0.24 5.88 -9.01
CA GLU A 161 -1.00 5.27 -7.92
C GLU A 161 -0.73 5.98 -6.58
N ALA A 162 0.54 6.28 -6.29
CA ALA A 162 0.92 7.01 -5.09
C ALA A 162 0.46 8.47 -5.11
N VAL A 163 0.55 9.16 -6.25
CA VAL A 163 0.04 10.52 -6.40
C VAL A 163 -1.48 10.56 -6.20
N ARG A 164 -2.22 9.61 -6.79
CA ARG A 164 -3.68 9.49 -6.60
C ARG A 164 -4.03 9.18 -5.14
N CYS A 165 -3.22 8.39 -4.44
CA CYS A 165 -3.36 8.14 -3.02
C CYS A 165 -3.23 9.43 -2.18
N GLU A 166 -2.32 10.35 -2.53
CA GLU A 166 -2.25 11.68 -1.88
C GLU A 166 -3.48 12.54 -2.20
N LEU A 167 -3.93 12.59 -3.46
CA LEU A 167 -5.12 13.34 -3.86
C LEU A 167 -6.39 12.82 -3.18
N VAL A 168 -6.50 11.51 -2.97
CA VAL A 168 -7.60 10.89 -2.22
C VAL A 168 -7.53 11.27 -0.74
N GLN A 169 -6.35 11.27 -0.12
CA GLN A 169 -6.21 11.76 1.26
C GLN A 169 -6.61 13.22 1.40
N ASP A 170 -6.26 14.08 0.44
CA ASP A 170 -6.68 15.48 0.41
C ASP A 170 -8.19 15.61 0.28
N ALA A 171 -8.80 14.91 -0.69
CA ALA A 171 -10.25 14.91 -0.89
C ALA A 171 -11.04 14.39 0.32
N MET A 172 -10.47 13.45 1.08
CA MET A 172 -11.05 12.93 2.32
C MET A 172 -10.69 13.74 3.57
N HIS A 173 -9.79 14.71 3.46
CA HIS A 173 -9.25 15.40 4.63
C HIS A 173 -10.31 16.24 5.32
N GLN A 174 -10.26 16.24 6.66
CA GLN A 174 -11.11 17.06 7.50
C GLN A 174 -10.21 17.83 8.48
N PRO A 175 -10.19 19.17 8.45
CA PRO A 175 -9.23 19.97 9.23
C PRO A 175 -9.24 19.70 10.74
N TRP A 176 -10.42 19.43 11.32
CA TRP A 176 -10.55 19.10 12.74
C TRP A 176 -9.77 17.84 13.16
N ALA A 177 -9.55 16.90 12.23
CA ALA A 177 -8.89 15.63 12.51
C ALA A 177 -7.44 15.82 13.00
N ASP A 178 -6.74 16.85 12.49
CA ASP A 178 -5.36 17.15 12.89
C ASP A 178 -5.23 17.67 14.32
N ARG A 179 -6.36 18.07 14.93
CA ARG A 179 -6.42 18.62 16.28
C ARG A 179 -6.82 17.58 17.32
N ILE A 180 -7.06 16.33 16.92
CA ILE A 180 -7.52 15.30 17.82
C ILE A 180 -6.62 14.05 17.77
N ASN A 181 -6.59 13.33 18.89
CA ASN A 181 -5.91 12.05 19.04
C ASN A 181 -6.66 11.19 20.06
N SER A 182 -6.25 9.94 20.22
CA SER A 182 -6.92 8.98 21.12
C SER A 182 -7.00 9.49 22.56
N LYS A 183 -5.94 10.14 23.07
CA LYS A 183 -5.91 10.74 24.40
C LYS A 183 -6.97 11.83 24.55
N PHE A 184 -7.11 12.71 23.57
CA PHE A 184 -8.12 13.75 23.57
C PHE A 184 -9.55 13.19 23.49
N ALA A 185 -9.81 12.25 22.57
CA ALA A 185 -11.12 11.63 22.43
C ALA A 185 -11.59 11.04 23.77
N ASN A 186 -10.71 10.30 24.45
CA ASN A 186 -11.00 9.74 25.78
C ASN A 186 -11.28 10.82 26.84
N GLN A 187 -10.61 11.97 26.80
CA GLN A 187 -10.81 13.06 27.77
C GLN A 187 -12.20 13.69 27.68
N ILE A 188 -12.77 13.75 26.47
CA ILE A 188 -14.11 14.28 26.23
C ILE A 188 -15.18 13.17 26.20
N GLY A 189 -14.82 11.93 26.53
CA GLY A 189 -15.76 10.81 26.61
C GLY A 189 -16.19 10.22 25.26
N LEU A 190 -15.41 10.45 24.19
CA LEU A 190 -15.65 9.87 22.87
C LEU A 190 -14.78 8.63 22.65
N SER A 191 -15.34 7.61 21.99
CA SER A 191 -14.58 6.44 21.53
C SER A 191 -13.64 6.84 20.40
N TRP A 192 -12.35 6.50 20.50
CA TRP A 192 -11.41 6.74 19.42
C TRP A 192 -11.82 6.06 18.11
N ASN A 193 -12.40 4.86 18.19
CA ASN A 193 -12.88 4.15 17.00
C ASN A 193 -14.01 4.90 16.28
N ASP A 194 -14.86 5.60 17.04
CA ASP A 194 -15.92 6.43 16.46
C ASP A 194 -15.31 7.68 15.83
N CYS A 195 -14.35 8.33 16.50
CA CYS A 195 -13.59 9.44 15.91
C CYS A 195 -12.93 9.05 14.59
N VAL A 196 -12.25 7.90 14.52
CA VAL A 196 -11.66 7.39 13.26
C VAL A 196 -12.73 7.19 12.18
N SER A 197 -13.89 6.64 12.54
CA SER A 197 -15.01 6.47 11.59
C SER A 197 -15.55 7.81 11.07
N TRP A 198 -15.54 8.87 11.89
CA TRP A 198 -15.93 10.21 11.47
C TRP A 198 -14.84 10.90 10.65
N MET A 199 -13.56 10.65 10.94
CA MET A 199 -12.46 11.12 10.10
C MET A 199 -12.48 10.47 8.71
N PHE A 200 -12.96 9.22 8.62
CA PHE A 200 -13.19 8.52 7.36
C PHE A 200 -14.36 9.16 6.59
N ASP A 201 -15.51 9.37 7.25
CA ASP A 201 -16.69 9.98 6.65
C ASP A 201 -17.38 10.94 7.62
N GLY A 202 -17.16 12.23 7.40
CA GLY A 202 -17.62 13.30 8.31
C GLY A 202 -19.15 13.41 8.39
N ALA A 203 -19.88 12.90 7.40
CA ALA A 203 -21.34 12.87 7.41
C ALA A 203 -21.90 11.90 8.45
N ARG A 204 -21.08 10.99 8.97
CA ARG A 204 -21.46 10.04 10.03
C ARG A 204 -21.36 10.64 11.43
N MET A 205 -20.73 11.81 11.59
CA MET A 205 -20.53 12.44 12.88
C MET A 205 -21.84 13.05 13.40
N PRO A 206 -22.34 12.62 14.57
CA PRO A 206 -23.47 13.26 15.23
C PRO A 206 -23.19 14.74 15.55
N GLU A 207 -24.22 15.59 15.53
CA GLU A 207 -24.06 17.04 15.80
C GLU A 207 -23.58 17.32 17.24
N ASP A 208 -24.05 16.55 18.22
CA ASP A 208 -23.62 16.66 19.62
C ASP A 208 -22.13 16.29 19.81
N ALA A 209 -21.65 15.28 19.08
CA ALA A 209 -20.23 14.95 19.03
C ALA A 209 -19.40 16.06 18.37
N TRP A 210 -19.93 16.70 17.31
CA TRP A 210 -19.28 17.85 16.67
C TRP A 210 -19.19 19.05 17.62
N ASP A 211 -20.30 19.43 18.25
CA ASP A 211 -20.35 20.55 19.20
C ASP A 211 -19.33 20.35 20.33
N LEU A 212 -19.23 19.12 20.84
CA LEU A 212 -18.25 18.78 21.87
C LEU A 212 -16.80 18.97 21.41
N ILE A 213 -16.45 18.50 20.20
CA ILE A 213 -15.11 18.68 19.63
C ILE A 213 -14.83 20.17 19.39
N LYS A 214 -15.80 20.87 18.79
CA LYS A 214 -15.74 22.28 18.43
C LYS A 214 -15.47 23.15 19.65
N GLU A 215 -16.22 22.96 20.74
CA GLU A 215 -16.04 23.69 21.99
C GLU A 215 -14.67 23.42 22.64
N ASN A 216 -14.29 22.14 22.75
CA ASN A 216 -13.05 21.75 23.44
C ASN A 216 -11.78 22.09 22.65
N ARG A 217 -11.87 22.24 21.31
CA ARG A 217 -10.75 22.63 20.44
C ARG A 217 -10.82 24.07 19.93
N LYS A 218 -11.85 24.82 20.30
CA LYS A 218 -12.09 26.20 19.83
C LYS A 218 -12.10 26.29 18.31
N LEU A 219 -12.77 25.34 17.68
CA LEU A 219 -12.92 25.28 16.22
C LEU A 219 -14.16 26.06 15.76
N SER A 220 -14.22 26.32 14.47
CA SER A 220 -15.36 26.89 13.75
C SER A 220 -16.05 25.82 12.92
N ASP A 221 -17.28 26.08 12.44
CA ASP A 221 -17.98 25.13 11.54
C ASP A 221 -17.25 24.93 10.21
N HIS A 222 -16.40 25.87 9.80
CA HIS A 222 -15.53 25.72 8.64
C HIS A 222 -14.52 24.58 8.85
N ASP A 223 -14.07 24.33 10.08
CA ASP A 223 -13.09 23.28 10.39
C ASP A 223 -13.68 21.86 10.31
N ARG A 224 -15.02 21.73 10.28
CA ARG A 224 -15.68 20.44 9.99
C ARG A 224 -15.29 19.95 8.60
N GLY A 225 -15.07 20.88 7.67
CA GLY A 225 -14.69 20.62 6.30
C GLY A 225 -15.81 19.97 5.48
N GLN A 226 -15.54 19.76 4.20
CA GLN A 226 -16.36 18.96 3.30
C GLN A 226 -15.44 18.04 2.52
N GLN A 227 -15.74 16.75 2.55
CA GLN A 227 -15.02 15.76 1.77
C GLN A 227 -15.53 15.73 0.33
N ASP A 228 -14.62 15.65 -0.63
CA ASP A 228 -14.93 15.50 -2.05
C ASP A 228 -14.94 14.02 -2.46
N TRP A 229 -16.06 13.35 -2.21
CA TRP A 229 -16.22 11.96 -2.57
C TRP A 229 -16.31 11.71 -4.08
N GLN A 230 -16.59 12.74 -4.88
CA GLN A 230 -16.55 12.63 -6.34
C GLN A 230 -15.09 12.56 -6.83
N ALA A 231 -14.20 13.37 -6.27
CA ALA A 231 -12.76 13.26 -6.51
C ALA A 231 -12.22 11.90 -6.04
N VAL A 232 -12.64 11.42 -4.87
CA VAL A 232 -12.28 10.06 -4.39
C VAL A 232 -12.70 8.99 -5.41
N GLU A 233 -13.95 9.01 -5.88
CA GLU A 233 -14.43 8.05 -6.88
C GLU A 233 -13.59 8.10 -8.16
N SER A 234 -13.32 9.30 -8.68
CA SER A 234 -12.55 9.51 -9.91
C SER A 234 -11.13 8.97 -9.81
N HIS A 235 -10.41 9.29 -8.71
CA HIS A 235 -9.05 8.83 -8.53
C HIS A 235 -8.95 7.33 -8.28
N CYS A 236 -9.85 6.75 -7.49
CA CYS A 236 -9.87 5.30 -7.23
C CYS A 236 -10.17 4.51 -8.52
N ARG A 237 -11.14 4.96 -9.32
CA ARG A 237 -11.45 4.35 -10.62
C ARG A 237 -10.24 4.36 -11.54
N ALA A 238 -9.54 5.49 -11.65
CA ALA A 238 -8.33 5.57 -12.47
C ALA A 238 -7.19 4.63 -12.00
N VAL A 239 -7.06 4.38 -10.69
CA VAL A 239 -6.10 3.37 -10.17
C VAL A 239 -6.53 1.96 -10.56
N ILE A 240 -7.83 1.66 -10.42
CA ILE A 240 -8.40 0.36 -10.79
C ILE A 240 -8.22 0.10 -12.28
N ASP A 241 -8.62 1.05 -13.15
CA ASP A 241 -8.51 0.91 -14.60
C ASP A 241 -7.05 0.70 -15.05
N ALA A 242 -6.09 1.31 -14.35
CA ALA A 242 -4.66 1.13 -14.63
C ALA A 242 -4.10 -0.22 -14.14
N THR A 243 -4.82 -0.91 -13.24
CA THR A 243 -4.38 -2.16 -12.61
C THR A 243 -5.22 -3.38 -13.00
N ASP A 244 -6.30 -3.21 -13.79
CA ASP A 244 -7.30 -4.22 -14.11
C ASP A 244 -6.72 -5.46 -14.83
N ASP A 245 -5.72 -5.25 -15.71
CA ASP A 245 -4.99 -6.32 -16.40
C ASP A 245 -3.87 -6.95 -15.56
N SER A 246 -3.69 -6.52 -14.31
CA SER A 246 -2.57 -6.93 -13.48
C SER A 246 -3.03 -7.77 -12.29
N THR A 247 -2.17 -8.69 -11.86
CA THR A 247 -2.33 -9.40 -10.58
C THR A 247 -2.22 -8.46 -9.37
N ARG A 248 -1.95 -7.16 -9.59
CA ARG A 248 -1.73 -6.12 -8.58
C ARG A 248 -3.06 -5.44 -8.25
N GLN A 249 -3.90 -6.13 -7.49
CA GLN A 249 -5.12 -5.50 -6.99
C GLN A 249 -4.78 -4.61 -5.79
N ILE A 250 -5.05 -3.32 -5.92
CA ILE A 250 -4.79 -2.30 -4.90
C ILE A 250 -6.05 -2.11 -4.04
N ALA A 251 -6.04 -2.70 -2.84
CA ALA A 251 -7.22 -2.81 -1.99
C ALA A 251 -7.84 -1.45 -1.62
N TRP A 252 -7.01 -0.44 -1.31
CA TRP A 252 -7.51 0.88 -0.90
C TRP A 252 -8.40 1.53 -1.97
N ALA A 253 -8.07 1.35 -3.25
CA ALA A 253 -8.82 1.94 -4.35
C ALA A 253 -10.20 1.27 -4.49
N TRP A 254 -10.26 -0.05 -4.37
CA TRP A 254 -11.52 -0.80 -4.38
C TRP A 254 -12.40 -0.48 -3.17
N ASP A 255 -11.80 -0.43 -1.98
CA ASP A 255 -12.51 -0.12 -0.73
C ASP A 255 -13.18 1.26 -0.79
N LEU A 256 -12.44 2.27 -1.24
CA LEU A 256 -12.93 3.65 -1.31
C LEU A 256 -13.88 3.88 -2.49
N LEU A 257 -13.64 3.25 -3.65
CA LEU A 257 -14.59 3.29 -4.77
C LEU A 257 -15.93 2.67 -4.36
N GLY A 258 -15.89 1.49 -3.75
CA GLY A 258 -17.11 0.81 -3.28
C GLY A 258 -17.87 1.67 -2.27
N TYR A 259 -17.15 2.35 -1.36
CA TYR A 259 -17.79 3.23 -0.37
C TYR A 259 -18.36 4.49 -1.01
N ALA A 260 -17.67 5.12 -1.96
CA ALA A 260 -18.21 6.27 -2.69
C ALA A 260 -19.50 5.92 -3.44
N ILE A 261 -19.53 4.75 -4.09
CA ILE A 261 -20.72 4.22 -4.79
C ILE A 261 -21.85 3.88 -3.80
N GLU A 262 -21.52 3.30 -2.65
CA GLU A 262 -22.49 3.01 -1.60
C GLU A 262 -23.13 4.31 -1.07
N ARG A 263 -22.31 5.34 -0.78
CA ARG A 263 -22.78 6.64 -0.26
C ARG A 263 -23.77 7.34 -1.17
N ARG A 264 -23.67 7.18 -2.50
CA ARG A 264 -24.62 7.74 -3.47
C ARG A 264 -25.88 6.88 -3.66
N GLY A 265 -26.04 5.78 -2.92
CA GLY A 265 -27.24 4.95 -2.90
C GLY A 265 -27.27 3.79 -3.90
N ASP A 266 -26.16 3.51 -4.59
CA ASP A 266 -26.08 2.41 -5.57
C ASP A 266 -25.51 1.14 -4.92
N SER A 267 -26.32 0.46 -4.12
CA SER A 267 -25.88 -0.73 -3.38
C SER A 267 -25.46 -1.88 -4.29
N SER A 268 -26.06 -2.03 -5.48
CA SER A 268 -25.72 -3.13 -6.40
C SER A 268 -24.30 -2.98 -6.93
N ALA A 269 -23.96 -1.80 -7.46
CA ALA A 269 -22.61 -1.53 -7.96
C ALA A 269 -21.58 -1.51 -6.82
N ALA A 270 -21.96 -1.06 -5.62
CA ALA A 270 -21.09 -1.13 -4.45
C ALA A 270 -20.76 -2.60 -4.09
N ILE A 271 -21.74 -3.50 -4.09
CA ILE A 271 -21.52 -4.93 -3.85
C ILE A 271 -20.53 -5.52 -4.86
N GLU A 272 -20.72 -5.26 -6.15
CA GLU A 272 -19.82 -5.74 -7.20
C GLU A 272 -18.39 -5.22 -7.00
N THR A 273 -18.26 -3.93 -6.67
CA THR A 273 -16.96 -3.29 -6.41
C THR A 273 -16.27 -3.91 -5.20
N TYR A 274 -16.99 -4.10 -4.09
CA TYR A 274 -16.42 -4.73 -2.90
C TYR A 274 -16.08 -6.20 -3.09
N GLN A 275 -16.73 -6.93 -4.00
CA GLN A 275 -16.30 -8.30 -4.33
C GLN A 275 -14.92 -8.33 -4.95
N GLN A 276 -14.62 -7.37 -5.83
CA GLN A 276 -13.28 -7.22 -6.40
C GLN A 276 -12.28 -6.77 -5.33
N GLY A 277 -12.66 -5.82 -4.47
CA GLY A 277 -11.82 -5.40 -3.34
C GLY A 277 -11.53 -6.52 -2.34
N ALA A 278 -12.49 -7.42 -2.10
CA ALA A 278 -12.35 -8.50 -1.13
C ALA A 278 -11.23 -9.49 -1.49
N ILE A 279 -10.87 -9.63 -2.77
CA ILE A 279 -9.81 -10.52 -3.24
C ILE A 279 -8.43 -9.83 -3.35
N ALA A 280 -8.37 -8.51 -3.15
CA ALA A 280 -7.13 -7.74 -3.12
C ALA A 280 -6.37 -7.95 -1.80
N SER A 281 -5.03 -7.84 -1.83
CA SER A 281 -4.19 -8.04 -0.65
C SER A 281 -4.44 -6.98 0.42
N SER A 282 -4.59 -7.38 1.68
CA SER A 282 -4.72 -6.43 2.81
C SER A 282 -3.49 -5.53 2.96
N PHE A 283 -2.31 -5.98 2.50
CA PHE A 283 -1.09 -5.18 2.52
C PHE A 283 -1.10 -4.00 1.52
N THR A 284 -2.20 -3.80 0.80
CA THR A 284 -2.40 -2.66 -0.11
C THR A 284 -3.61 -1.81 0.27
N ASP A 285 -4.17 -2.00 1.46
CA ASP A 285 -5.41 -1.32 1.88
C ASP A 285 -5.20 0.09 2.42
N GLN A 286 -3.96 0.43 2.79
CA GLN A 286 -3.57 1.72 3.36
C GLN A 286 -4.51 2.15 4.51
N ALA A 287 -5.03 1.20 5.29
CA ALA A 287 -6.19 1.41 6.16
C ALA A 287 -5.98 2.44 7.28
N VAL A 288 -4.73 2.61 7.71
CA VAL A 288 -4.37 3.68 8.66
C VAL A 288 -4.39 5.04 7.98
N ARG A 289 -3.75 5.19 6.81
CA ARG A 289 -3.72 6.47 6.06
C ARG A 289 -5.12 6.94 5.68
N MET A 290 -5.95 5.99 5.26
CA MET A 290 -7.32 6.23 4.81
C MET A 290 -8.34 6.24 5.95
N ASN A 291 -7.96 5.96 7.20
CA ASN A 291 -8.88 5.78 8.32
C ASN A 291 -9.98 4.72 8.10
N SER A 292 -9.73 3.66 7.33
CA SER A 292 -10.71 2.57 7.15
C SER A 292 -10.57 1.46 8.20
N HIS A 293 -9.52 1.49 9.03
CA HIS A 293 -9.19 0.44 10.02
C HIS A 293 -10.20 0.29 11.18
N TRP A 294 -11.12 1.23 11.39
CA TRP A 294 -12.17 1.12 12.43
C TRP A 294 -13.14 -0.07 12.21
N MET A 295 -13.12 -0.66 11.02
CA MET A 295 -13.89 -1.86 10.63
C MET A 295 -13.16 -3.17 10.90
N GLN A 296 -11.91 -3.16 11.36
CA GLN A 296 -11.13 -4.39 11.58
C GLN A 296 -11.76 -5.33 12.63
N LYS A 297 -12.64 -4.79 13.48
CA LYS A 297 -13.46 -5.57 14.43
C LYS A 297 -14.59 -6.36 13.77
N ASP A 298 -14.98 -6.00 12.55
CA ASP A 298 -16.07 -6.65 11.80
C ASP A 298 -15.50 -7.71 10.84
N ALA A 299 -14.41 -7.39 10.14
CA ALA A 299 -13.72 -8.28 9.21
C ALA A 299 -12.25 -7.91 9.04
N ALA A 300 -11.44 -8.85 8.55
CA ALA A 300 -10.03 -8.64 8.24
C ALA A 300 -9.79 -7.65 7.08
N LYS A 301 -10.81 -7.38 6.26
CA LYS A 301 -10.75 -6.43 5.14
C LYS A 301 -11.97 -5.52 5.12
N PHE A 302 -11.80 -4.24 4.78
CA PHE A 302 -12.88 -3.27 4.74
C PHE A 302 -13.99 -3.67 3.77
N SER A 303 -13.65 -4.05 2.52
CA SER A 303 -14.61 -4.57 1.54
C SER A 303 -15.50 -5.69 2.08
N VAL A 304 -14.94 -6.64 2.84
CA VAL A 304 -15.72 -7.74 3.42
C VAL A 304 -16.65 -7.26 4.53
N ALA A 305 -16.19 -6.36 5.40
CA ALA A 305 -17.05 -5.73 6.42
C ALA A 305 -18.22 -4.96 5.79
N ARG A 306 -18.04 -4.34 4.63
CA ARG A 306 -19.12 -3.68 3.87
C ARG A 306 -20.04 -4.68 3.19
N LEU A 307 -19.51 -5.72 2.54
CA LEU A 307 -20.29 -6.81 1.95
C LEU A 307 -21.19 -7.48 2.99
N GLN A 308 -20.69 -7.73 4.19
CA GLN A 308 -21.48 -8.33 5.27
C GLN A 308 -22.68 -7.47 5.68
N LYS A 309 -22.59 -6.14 5.51
CA LYS A 309 -23.68 -5.20 5.80
C LYS A 309 -24.69 -5.10 4.64
N LEU A 310 -24.22 -5.18 3.39
CA LEU A 310 -25.06 -4.99 2.20
C LEU A 310 -25.69 -6.30 1.68
N ASP A 311 -24.95 -7.41 1.71
CA ASP A 311 -25.36 -8.73 1.22
C ASP A 311 -24.77 -9.85 2.12
N PRO A 312 -25.36 -10.09 3.30
CA PRO A 312 -24.85 -11.09 4.24
C PRO A 312 -24.92 -12.52 3.69
N ASN A 313 -25.87 -12.83 2.80
CA ASN A 313 -26.01 -14.16 2.21
C ASN A 313 -24.82 -14.47 1.30
N ARG A 314 -24.41 -13.51 0.47
CA ARG A 314 -23.21 -13.67 -0.39
C ARG A 314 -21.94 -13.92 0.40
N VAL A 315 -21.79 -13.30 1.57
CA VAL A 315 -20.65 -13.57 2.46
C VAL A 315 -20.76 -14.98 3.05
N ALA A 316 -21.95 -15.38 3.50
CA ALA A 316 -22.19 -16.71 4.08
C ALA A 316 -22.00 -17.85 3.06
N ASP A 317 -22.37 -17.64 1.80
CA ASP A 317 -22.29 -18.65 0.73
C ASP A 317 -20.85 -18.85 0.21
N SER A 318 -19.94 -17.91 0.49
CA SER A 318 -18.54 -17.98 0.05
C SER A 318 -17.61 -18.39 1.19
N LYS A 319 -17.03 -19.60 1.09
CA LYS A 319 -16.02 -20.11 2.05
C LYS A 319 -14.91 -19.09 2.33
N TYR A 320 -14.46 -18.39 1.28
CA TYR A 320 -13.42 -17.37 1.40
C TYR A 320 -13.92 -16.14 2.17
N LEU A 321 -15.04 -15.53 1.75
CA LEU A 321 -15.53 -14.31 2.38
C LEU A 321 -15.94 -14.55 3.84
N SER A 322 -16.61 -15.67 4.13
CA SER A 322 -16.98 -16.04 5.50
C SER A 322 -15.76 -16.23 6.41
N SER A 323 -14.64 -16.70 5.86
CA SER A 323 -13.42 -16.89 6.64
C SER A 323 -12.85 -15.57 7.16
N LEU A 324 -13.03 -14.47 6.41
CA LEU A 324 -12.49 -13.14 6.71
C LEU A 324 -13.27 -12.37 7.80
N LEU A 325 -14.37 -12.89 8.33
CA LEU A 325 -15.14 -12.25 9.40
C LEU A 325 -14.42 -12.36 10.77
N ALA A 326 -14.46 -11.29 11.56
CA ALA A 326 -13.73 -11.19 12.84
C ALA A 326 -14.21 -12.20 13.91
N ASN A 327 -15.38 -12.80 13.75
CA ASN A 327 -15.94 -13.80 14.66
C ASN A 327 -15.05 -15.07 14.75
N ASN A 328 -14.13 -15.26 13.79
CA ASN A 328 -13.24 -16.42 13.66
C ASN A 328 -11.82 -16.18 14.20
N ASN A 329 -11.70 -15.35 15.25
CA ASN A 329 -10.54 -14.56 15.70
C ASN A 329 -9.16 -15.23 15.96
N SER A 330 -8.97 -16.52 15.69
CA SER A 330 -7.62 -17.13 15.69
C SER A 330 -7.32 -18.01 14.49
N SER A 331 -8.32 -18.39 13.69
CA SER A 331 -8.13 -19.33 12.58
C SER A 331 -8.37 -18.71 11.20
N PHE A 332 -8.83 -17.46 11.10
CA PHE A 332 -9.16 -16.88 9.79
C PHE A 332 -7.97 -16.89 8.83
N ARG A 333 -6.75 -16.52 9.28
CA ARG A 333 -5.54 -16.57 8.44
C ARG A 333 -5.29 -17.99 7.94
N GLN A 334 -5.43 -18.98 8.82
CA GLN A 334 -5.29 -20.38 8.45
C GLN A 334 -6.32 -20.79 7.37
N GLN A 335 -7.60 -20.45 7.57
CA GLN A 335 -8.67 -20.76 6.62
C GLN A 335 -8.47 -20.08 5.26
N VAL A 336 -8.01 -18.84 5.24
CA VAL A 336 -7.69 -18.09 4.01
C VAL A 336 -6.51 -18.73 3.28
N VAL A 337 -5.44 -19.07 4.00
CA VAL A 337 -4.27 -19.78 3.42
C VAL A 337 -4.71 -21.12 2.83
N GLU A 338 -5.50 -21.90 3.56
CA GLU A 338 -6.03 -23.20 3.09
C GLU A 338 -6.92 -23.04 1.85
N TYR A 339 -7.81 -22.03 1.84
CA TYR A 339 -8.62 -21.71 0.68
C TYR A 339 -7.75 -21.45 -0.56
N TRP A 340 -6.74 -20.59 -0.45
CA TRP A 340 -5.88 -20.28 -1.59
C TRP A 340 -4.97 -21.45 -2.00
N ILE A 341 -4.56 -22.30 -1.06
CA ILE A 341 -3.87 -23.56 -1.37
C ILE A 341 -4.78 -24.53 -2.13
N ASP A 342 -6.05 -24.67 -1.72
CA ASP A 342 -7.04 -25.49 -2.42
C ASP A 342 -7.25 -24.96 -3.85
N GLN A 343 -7.37 -23.64 -4.01
CA GLN A 343 -7.47 -23.01 -5.33
C GLN A 343 -6.21 -23.23 -6.18
N ALA A 344 -5.01 -23.15 -5.59
CA ALA A 344 -3.76 -23.45 -6.27
C ALA A 344 -3.68 -24.91 -6.74
N ASN A 345 -4.22 -25.86 -5.96
CA ASN A 345 -4.27 -27.27 -6.34
C ASN A 345 -5.29 -27.57 -7.45
N GLN A 346 -6.28 -26.69 -7.64
CA GLN A 346 -7.31 -26.78 -8.68
C GLN A 346 -6.97 -25.97 -9.93
N ALA A 347 -5.90 -25.17 -9.89
CA ALA A 347 -5.47 -24.33 -10.99
C ALA A 347 -5.18 -25.14 -12.25
N THR A 348 -5.56 -24.58 -13.40
CA THR A 348 -5.43 -25.27 -14.71
C THR A 348 -4.10 -24.98 -15.41
N SER A 349 -3.34 -24.00 -14.91
CA SER A 349 -2.03 -23.62 -15.41
C SER A 349 -1.07 -23.32 -14.26
N GLU A 350 0.23 -23.44 -14.50
CA GLU A 350 1.26 -23.12 -13.50
C GLU A 350 1.31 -21.61 -13.19
N VAL A 351 0.93 -20.75 -14.14
CA VAL A 351 0.78 -19.30 -13.92
C VAL A 351 -0.31 -19.03 -12.89
N GLU A 352 -1.50 -19.61 -13.10
CA GLU A 352 -2.62 -19.48 -12.16
C GLU A 352 -2.25 -20.07 -10.79
N ARG A 353 -1.63 -21.26 -10.78
CA ARG A 353 -1.16 -21.92 -9.55
C ARG A 353 -0.21 -21.03 -8.76
N HIS A 354 0.77 -20.42 -9.42
CA HIS A 354 1.70 -19.48 -8.80
C HIS A 354 0.96 -18.28 -8.19
N GLU A 355 0.03 -17.65 -8.90
CA GLU A 355 -0.75 -16.52 -8.39
C GLU A 355 -1.58 -16.88 -7.15
N ARG A 356 -2.22 -18.05 -7.15
CA ARG A 356 -2.97 -18.54 -5.98
C ARG A 356 -2.05 -18.83 -4.79
N LEU A 357 -0.85 -19.36 -5.02
CA LEU A 357 0.15 -19.55 -3.95
C LEU A 357 0.67 -18.22 -3.40
N MET A 358 0.87 -17.20 -4.25
CA MET A 358 1.19 -15.86 -3.78
C MET A 358 0.07 -15.29 -2.90
N ARG A 359 -1.20 -15.45 -3.29
CA ARG A 359 -2.35 -15.06 -2.44
C ARG A 359 -2.39 -15.84 -1.13
N ALA A 360 -2.06 -17.14 -1.13
CA ALA A 360 -1.98 -17.92 0.11
C ALA A 360 -0.99 -17.32 1.12
N GLY A 361 0.06 -16.64 0.67
CA GLY A 361 1.07 -16.04 1.56
C GLY A 361 0.82 -14.58 1.92
N TRP A 362 0.35 -13.79 0.96
CA TRP A 362 0.32 -12.33 1.05
C TRP A 362 -1.07 -11.74 0.78
N ASP A 363 -2.14 -12.51 0.90
CA ASP A 363 -3.50 -11.98 0.93
C ASP A 363 -3.81 -11.29 2.27
N VAL A 364 -3.70 -12.04 3.37
CA VAL A 364 -3.87 -11.55 4.76
C VAL A 364 -2.70 -11.92 5.68
N GLY A 365 -1.61 -12.43 5.09
CA GLY A 365 -0.46 -12.97 5.80
C GLY A 365 -0.67 -14.38 6.35
N VAL A 366 0.41 -15.02 6.76
CA VAL A 366 0.42 -16.33 7.41
C VAL A 366 0.69 -16.19 8.91
N ASP A 367 0.19 -17.13 9.71
CA ASP A 367 0.32 -17.13 11.18
C ASP A 367 1.70 -17.58 11.71
N SER A 368 2.56 -18.15 10.85
CA SER A 368 3.83 -18.73 11.29
C SER A 368 4.88 -18.80 10.17
N PHE A 369 6.16 -18.60 10.55
CA PHE A 369 7.29 -18.74 9.63
C PHE A 369 7.45 -20.16 9.07
N ALA A 370 7.13 -21.20 9.85
CA ALA A 370 7.19 -22.59 9.37
C ALA A 370 6.27 -22.83 8.16
N ARG A 371 5.09 -22.19 8.11
CA ARG A 371 4.20 -22.27 6.95
C ARG A 371 4.73 -21.48 5.76
N TYR A 372 5.35 -20.31 6.00
CA TYR A 372 6.03 -19.57 4.93
C TYR A 372 7.16 -20.40 4.30
N SER A 373 7.90 -21.19 5.08
CA SER A 373 8.94 -22.09 4.57
C SER A 373 8.40 -23.04 3.49
N THR A 374 7.35 -23.80 3.81
CA THR A 374 6.69 -24.71 2.85
C THR A 374 6.06 -23.97 1.68
N LEU A 375 5.46 -22.81 1.93
CA LEU A 375 4.80 -22.03 0.89
C LEU A 375 5.81 -21.47 -0.13
N LEU A 376 6.95 -20.95 0.34
CA LEU A 376 8.00 -20.40 -0.52
C LEU A 376 8.60 -21.47 -1.44
N ASP A 377 8.77 -22.70 -0.96
CA ASP A 377 9.21 -23.82 -1.80
C ASP A 377 8.19 -24.07 -2.93
N ARG A 378 6.89 -24.12 -2.61
CA ARG A 378 5.82 -24.30 -3.61
C ARG A 378 5.70 -23.14 -4.58
N VAL A 379 5.88 -21.91 -4.12
CA VAL A 379 5.89 -20.70 -4.97
C VAL A 379 7.05 -20.76 -5.95
N ALA A 380 8.25 -21.11 -5.47
CA ALA A 380 9.42 -21.23 -6.31
C ALA A 380 9.25 -22.32 -7.40
N GLU A 381 8.69 -23.48 -7.03
CA GLU A 381 8.41 -24.57 -7.97
C GLU A 381 7.39 -24.16 -9.04
N ALA A 382 6.27 -23.55 -8.64
CA ALA A 382 5.23 -23.10 -9.59
C ALA A 382 5.74 -21.97 -10.50
N ALA A 383 6.51 -21.02 -9.96
CA ALA A 383 7.14 -19.97 -10.76
C ALA A 383 8.09 -20.55 -11.81
N GLU A 384 8.94 -21.51 -11.42
CA GLU A 384 9.86 -22.19 -12.34
C GLU A 384 9.11 -22.94 -13.45
N ALA A 385 8.08 -23.70 -13.08
CA ALA A 385 7.24 -24.44 -14.02
C ALA A 385 6.46 -23.53 -14.98
N ALA A 386 6.13 -22.32 -14.55
CA ALA A 386 5.53 -21.27 -15.37
C ALA A 386 6.54 -20.47 -16.22
N GLY A 387 7.84 -20.77 -16.17
CA GLY A 387 8.89 -20.03 -16.87
C GLY A 387 9.23 -18.66 -16.25
N GLN A 388 8.78 -18.40 -15.02
CA GLN A 388 8.99 -17.17 -14.26
C GLN A 388 10.26 -17.26 -13.38
N HIS A 389 11.42 -17.54 -14.00
CA HIS A 389 12.71 -17.75 -13.34
C HIS A 389 13.13 -16.63 -12.35
N ALA A 390 12.83 -15.36 -12.64
CA ALA A 390 13.16 -14.25 -11.74
C ALA A 390 12.40 -14.37 -10.41
N ARG A 391 11.09 -14.60 -10.49
CA ARG A 391 10.22 -14.84 -9.31
C ARG A 391 10.61 -16.12 -8.58
N ALA A 392 10.92 -17.20 -9.31
CA ALA A 392 11.41 -18.43 -8.72
C ALA A 392 12.71 -18.23 -7.93
N THR A 393 13.64 -17.43 -8.48
CA THR A 393 14.92 -17.11 -7.83
C THR A 393 14.70 -16.29 -6.56
N LEU A 394 13.86 -15.25 -6.61
CA LEU A 394 13.53 -14.44 -5.44
C LEU A 394 12.83 -15.27 -4.35
N ALA A 395 11.86 -16.12 -4.71
CA ALA A 395 11.23 -17.05 -3.77
C ALA A 395 12.24 -17.98 -3.08
N LYS A 396 13.18 -18.56 -3.85
CA LYS A 396 14.28 -19.38 -3.30
C LYS A 396 15.20 -18.56 -2.38
N THR A 397 15.48 -17.30 -2.71
CA THR A 397 16.27 -16.40 -1.85
C THR A 397 15.54 -16.10 -0.55
N HIS A 398 14.25 -15.74 -0.59
CA HIS A 398 13.43 -15.56 0.61
C HIS A 398 13.42 -16.84 1.47
N ARG A 399 13.32 -18.02 0.86
CA ARG A 399 13.39 -19.31 1.57
C ARG A 399 14.72 -19.50 2.30
N ARG A 400 15.84 -19.12 1.68
CA ARG A 400 17.18 -19.18 2.30
C ARG A 400 17.35 -18.17 3.43
N CYS A 401 16.86 -16.93 3.26
CA CYS A 401 16.81 -15.94 4.33
C CYS A 401 16.04 -16.47 5.54
N LEU A 402 14.88 -17.10 5.30
CA LEU A 402 14.05 -17.65 6.36
C LEU A 402 14.76 -18.77 7.13
N ARG A 403 15.41 -19.69 6.40
CA ARG A 403 16.21 -20.78 6.98
C ARG A 403 17.37 -20.24 7.81
N ASN A 404 18.09 -19.26 7.28
CA ASN A 404 19.26 -18.69 7.94
C ASN A 404 18.87 -17.99 9.25
N ARG A 405 17.84 -17.14 9.23
CA ARG A 405 17.45 -16.33 10.39
C ARG A 405 16.66 -17.10 11.44
N TYR A 406 15.83 -18.06 11.02
CA TYR A 406 14.85 -18.70 11.92
C TYR A 406 14.98 -20.22 12.01
N GLY A 407 15.86 -20.85 11.22
CA GLY A 407 16.09 -22.30 11.28
C GLY A 407 14.94 -23.16 10.74
N VAL A 408 14.00 -22.58 9.99
CA VAL A 408 12.81 -23.26 9.41
C VAL A 408 12.91 -23.49 7.91
#